data_AF-A0A2D5V832-F1
#
_entry.id   AF-A0A2D5V832-F1
#
_cell.length_a   1.000
_cell.length_b   1.000
_cell.length_c   1.000
_cell.angle_alpha   90.00
_cell.angle_beta   90.00
_cell.angle_gamma   90.00
#
_symmetry.space_group_name_H-M   'P 1'
#
loop_
_entity.id
_entity.type
_entity.pdbx_description
1 polymer ?
#
loop_
_entity_poly.entity_id
_entity_poly.type
_entity_poly.pdbx_seq_one_letter_code
_entity_poly.pdbx_strand_id
1 'polypeptide(L)'
;MTPLLERLTAILHQEVKLHEQLRDLLESEAQSFGSVRGSELLQLQVSKQRHSRKIERLERERLQVVRKLADDWDVNPQELRLRTIIARVEPEQADDLRDCHEHLTQLIMEIREQADRNSAEAGARLHSVETALRFMVELHGHQQTYSGVGELQHAGSKIARTAV
;
A
#
# COMPACT_ATOMS: atom_id res chain seq x y z
N MET A 1 -28.30 -8.30 24.85
CA MET A 1 -26.91 -7.79 24.98
C MET A 1 -25.87 -8.75 24.40
N THR A 2 -25.89 -10.05 24.73
CA THR A 2 -24.96 -11.06 24.16
C THR A 2 -24.86 -11.14 22.62
N PRO A 3 -25.95 -11.07 21.82
CA PRO A 3 -25.82 -11.29 20.38
C PRO A 3 -25.10 -10.16 19.62
N LEU A 4 -25.15 -8.92 20.13
CA LEU A 4 -24.42 -7.79 19.52
C LEU A 4 -22.92 -7.88 19.80
N LEU A 5 -22.54 -8.32 21.00
CA LEU A 5 -21.15 -8.55 21.37
C LEU A 5 -20.56 -9.73 20.59
N GLU A 6 -21.27 -10.85 20.50
CA GLU A 6 -20.87 -11.99 19.67
C GLU A 6 -20.70 -11.59 18.19
N ARG A 7 -21.61 -10.77 17.68
CA ARG A 7 -21.50 -10.24 16.32
C ARG A 7 -20.29 -9.33 16.14
N LEU A 8 -19.99 -8.46 17.13
CA LEU A 8 -18.81 -7.61 17.11
C LEU A 8 -17.53 -8.45 17.10
N THR A 9 -17.44 -9.45 17.98
CA THR A 9 -16.31 -10.38 18.06
C THR A 9 -16.11 -11.14 16.74
N ALA A 10 -17.19 -11.61 16.12
CA ALA A 10 -17.12 -12.27 14.82
C ALA A 10 -16.60 -11.34 13.70
N ILE A 11 -17.02 -10.07 13.70
CA ILE A 11 -16.53 -9.06 12.75
C ILE A 11 -15.03 -8.82 12.97
N LEU A 12 -14.59 -8.63 14.22
CA LEU A 12 -13.18 -8.37 14.54
C LEU A 12 -12.27 -9.53 14.12
N HIS A 13 -12.66 -10.78 14.37
CA HIS A 13 -11.93 -11.95 13.87
C HIS A 13 -11.84 -11.99 12.34
N GLN A 14 -12.93 -11.61 11.67
CA GLN A 14 -12.92 -11.55 10.20
C GLN A 14 -12.03 -10.41 9.69
N GLU A 15 -11.98 -9.29 10.38
CA GLU A 15 -11.04 -8.21 10.10
C GLU A 15 -9.60 -8.67 10.28
N VAL A 16 -9.25 -9.36 11.37
CA VAL A 16 -7.90 -9.93 11.58
C VAL A 16 -7.50 -10.76 10.38
N LYS A 17 -8.33 -11.73 10.00
CA LYS A 17 -8.04 -12.63 8.89
C LYS A 17 -7.83 -11.90 7.55
N LEU A 18 -8.62 -10.86 7.28
CA LEU A 18 -8.45 -10.09 6.05
C LEU A 18 -7.17 -9.22 6.06
N HIS A 19 -6.77 -8.72 7.23
CA HIS A 19 -5.53 -7.97 7.38
C HIS A 19 -4.32 -8.89 7.25
N GLU A 20 -4.33 -10.08 7.84
CA GLU A 20 -3.30 -11.10 7.62
C GLU A 20 -3.14 -11.42 6.12
N GLN A 21 -4.25 -11.68 5.43
CA GLN A 21 -4.24 -11.92 3.98
C GLN A 21 -3.67 -10.73 3.18
N LEU A 22 -3.95 -9.50 3.61
CA LEU A 22 -3.39 -8.32 2.96
C LEU A 22 -1.88 -8.17 3.23
N ARG A 23 -1.43 -8.46 4.45
CA ARG A 23 -0.01 -8.48 4.81
C ARG A 23 0.73 -9.51 3.97
N ASP A 24 0.22 -10.72 3.85
CA ASP A 24 0.84 -11.80 3.08
C ASP A 24 0.94 -11.43 1.58
N LEU A 25 -0.05 -10.71 1.03
CA LEU A 25 0.01 -10.17 -0.33
C LEU A 25 1.09 -9.08 -0.49
N LEU A 26 1.27 -8.22 0.51
CA LEU A 26 2.32 -7.20 0.50
C LEU A 26 3.72 -7.81 0.65
N GLU A 27 3.86 -8.87 1.43
CA GLU A 27 5.11 -9.62 1.54
C GLU A 27 5.43 -10.34 0.23
N SER A 28 4.43 -11.00 -0.38
CA SER A 28 4.59 -11.62 -1.69
C SER A 28 4.99 -10.59 -2.76
N GLU A 29 4.43 -9.38 -2.72
CA GLU A 29 4.86 -8.28 -3.60
C GLU A 29 6.34 -7.94 -3.42
N ALA A 30 6.80 -7.79 -2.17
CA ALA A 30 8.18 -7.44 -1.87
C ALA A 30 9.17 -8.53 -2.32
N GLN A 31 8.87 -9.80 -2.04
CA GLN A 31 9.73 -10.93 -2.41
C GLN A 31 9.81 -11.14 -3.92
N SER A 32 8.75 -10.80 -4.62
CA SER A 32 8.58 -11.09 -6.04
C SER A 32 8.93 -9.89 -6.94
N PHE A 33 9.37 -8.79 -6.32
CA PHE A 33 9.66 -7.54 -7.00
C PHE A 33 10.89 -7.66 -7.92
N GLY A 34 10.65 -7.68 -9.23
CA GLY A 34 11.68 -7.81 -10.27
C GLY A 34 11.89 -9.22 -10.82
N SER A 35 11.22 -10.23 -10.27
CA SER A 35 11.23 -11.60 -10.79
C SER A 35 9.92 -12.01 -11.48
N VAL A 36 8.87 -11.20 -11.30
CA VAL A 36 7.49 -11.49 -11.71
C VAL A 36 7.09 -10.74 -12.97
N ARG A 37 6.24 -11.36 -13.80
CA ARG A 37 5.73 -10.76 -15.04
C ARG A 37 4.72 -9.64 -14.72
N GLY A 38 4.61 -8.64 -15.60
CA GLY A 38 3.66 -7.54 -15.41
C GLY A 38 2.19 -8.00 -15.23
N SER A 39 1.79 -9.11 -15.85
CA SER A 39 0.46 -9.70 -15.68
C SER A 39 0.21 -10.25 -14.27
N GLU A 40 1.23 -10.85 -13.66
CA GLU A 40 1.17 -11.40 -12.30
C GLU A 40 1.16 -10.26 -11.27
N LEU A 41 1.93 -9.20 -11.50
CA LEU A 41 1.88 -7.98 -10.70
C LEU A 41 0.50 -7.32 -10.77
N LEU A 42 -0.13 -7.29 -11.95
CA LEU A 42 -1.50 -6.79 -12.09
C LEU A 42 -2.51 -7.63 -11.29
N GLN A 43 -2.38 -8.96 -11.32
CA GLN A 43 -3.24 -9.86 -10.52
C GLN A 43 -3.07 -9.63 -9.02
N LEU A 44 -1.84 -9.39 -8.57
CA LEU A 44 -1.54 -9.04 -7.19
C LEU A 44 -2.23 -7.72 -6.79
N GLN A 45 -2.15 -6.67 -7.62
CA GLN A 45 -2.84 -5.40 -7.35
C GLN A 45 -4.35 -5.55 -7.26
N VAL A 46 -4.95 -6.31 -8.20
CA VAL A 46 -6.39 -6.62 -8.17
C VAL A 46 -6.77 -7.36 -6.88
N SER A 47 -5.93 -8.27 -6.42
CA SER A 47 -6.14 -9.02 -5.19
C SER A 47 -6.06 -8.11 -3.96
N LYS A 48 -5.05 -7.25 -3.86
CA LYS A 48 -4.95 -6.25 -2.78
C LYS A 48 -6.16 -5.32 -2.74
N GLN A 49 -6.56 -4.77 -3.88
CA GLN A 49 -7.73 -3.89 -3.97
C GLN A 49 -9.02 -4.59 -3.52
N ARG A 50 -9.17 -5.88 -3.86
CA ARG A 50 -10.31 -6.70 -3.41
C ARG A 50 -10.32 -6.86 -1.89
N HIS A 51 -9.17 -7.09 -1.26
CA HIS A 51 -9.07 -7.18 0.21
C HIS A 51 -9.37 -5.83 0.86
N SER A 52 -8.82 -4.73 0.37
CA SER A 52 -9.11 -3.38 0.89
C SER A 52 -10.61 -3.06 0.87
N ARG A 53 -11.31 -3.38 -0.23
CA ARG A 53 -12.78 -3.20 -0.31
C ARG A 53 -13.56 -4.06 0.68
N LYS A 54 -13.09 -5.29 0.95
CA LYS A 54 -13.72 -6.16 1.95
C LYS A 54 -13.51 -5.62 3.37
N ILE A 55 -12.30 -5.14 3.68
CA ILE A 55 -11.97 -4.50 4.96
C ILE A 55 -12.85 -3.27 5.17
N GLU A 56 -12.95 -2.39 4.17
CA GLU A 56 -13.80 -1.19 4.23
C GLU A 56 -15.28 -1.52 4.46
N ARG A 57 -15.76 -2.63 3.89
CA ARG A 57 -17.12 -3.10 4.14
C ARG A 57 -17.28 -3.60 5.59
N LEU A 58 -16.36 -4.41 6.09
CA LEU A 58 -16.42 -4.89 7.47
C LEU A 58 -16.34 -3.75 8.49
N GLU A 59 -15.50 -2.76 8.25
CA GLU A 59 -15.39 -1.59 9.13
C GLU A 59 -16.73 -0.84 9.22
N ARG A 60 -17.46 -0.73 8.10
CA ARG A 60 -18.82 -0.16 8.11
C ARG A 60 -19.80 -1.03 8.90
N GLU A 61 -19.74 -2.35 8.76
CA GLU A 61 -20.57 -3.28 9.54
C GLU A 61 -20.23 -3.18 11.04
N ARG A 62 -18.94 -3.10 11.41
CA ARG A 62 -18.44 -2.90 12.77
C ARG A 62 -19.00 -1.63 13.38
N LEU A 63 -18.88 -0.50 12.67
CA LEU A 63 -19.40 0.79 13.12
C LEU A 63 -20.92 0.78 13.34
N GLN A 64 -21.68 0.03 12.53
CA GLN A 64 -23.12 -0.14 12.77
C GLN A 64 -23.42 -0.93 14.04
N VAL A 65 -22.66 -1.99 14.32
CA VAL A 65 -22.81 -2.77 15.56
C VAL A 65 -22.43 -1.94 16.78
N VAL A 66 -21.32 -1.18 16.71
CA VAL A 66 -20.89 -0.28 17.79
C VAL A 66 -21.93 0.80 18.06
N ARG A 67 -22.59 1.36 17.03
CA ARG A 67 -23.69 2.32 17.22
C ARG A 67 -24.86 1.71 18.01
N LYS A 68 -25.29 0.50 17.64
CA LYS A 68 -26.36 -0.21 18.36
C LYS A 68 -25.96 -0.52 19.81
N LEU A 69 -24.71 -0.91 20.04
CA LEU A 69 -24.18 -1.13 21.39
C LEU A 69 -24.16 0.16 22.21
N ALA A 70 -23.83 1.29 21.58
CA ALA A 70 -23.83 2.59 22.24
C ALA A 70 -25.25 3.02 22.63
N ASP A 71 -26.24 2.79 21.77
CA ASP A 71 -27.66 3.02 22.06
C ASP A 71 -28.14 2.14 23.23
N ASP A 72 -27.77 0.84 23.25
CA ASP A 72 -28.09 -0.08 24.35
C ASP A 72 -27.47 0.33 25.69
N TRP A 73 -26.34 1.06 25.65
CA TRP A 73 -25.58 1.49 26.84
C TRP A 73 -25.82 2.94 27.22
N ASP A 74 -26.69 3.65 26.50
CA ASP A 74 -26.94 5.09 26.65
C ASP A 74 -25.65 5.94 26.63
N VAL A 75 -24.75 5.63 25.69
CA VAL A 75 -23.48 6.35 25.48
C VAL A 75 -23.44 6.93 24.08
N ASN A 76 -22.77 8.08 23.91
CA ASN A 76 -22.49 8.63 22.59
C ASN A 76 -21.69 7.61 21.73
N PRO A 77 -22.21 7.20 20.55
CA PRO A 77 -21.52 6.25 19.67
C PRO A 77 -20.13 6.70 19.20
N GLN A 78 -19.87 8.02 19.14
CA GLN A 78 -18.56 8.56 18.74
C GLN A 78 -17.51 8.42 19.85
N GLU A 79 -17.95 8.24 21.09
CA GLU A 79 -17.08 8.11 22.26
C GLU A 79 -16.87 6.64 22.65
N LEU A 80 -17.71 5.74 22.13
CA LEU A 80 -17.60 4.31 22.38
C LEU A 80 -16.43 3.70 21.60
N ARG A 81 -15.31 3.52 22.29
CA ARG A 81 -14.10 2.85 21.77
C ARG A 81 -14.05 1.39 22.22
N LEU A 82 -13.35 0.55 21.45
CA LEU A 82 -13.22 -0.88 21.75
C LEU A 82 -12.63 -1.13 23.16
N ARG A 83 -11.65 -0.32 23.59
CA ARG A 83 -11.13 -0.36 24.98
C ARG A 83 -12.20 -0.16 26.06
N THR A 84 -13.19 0.70 25.79
CA THR A 84 -14.30 0.98 26.72
C THR A 84 -15.30 -0.16 26.72
N ILE A 85 -15.50 -0.83 25.57
CA ILE A 85 -16.30 -2.04 25.46
C ILE A 85 -15.67 -3.17 26.27
N ILE A 86 -14.37 -3.42 26.08
CA ILE A 86 -13.61 -4.45 26.81
C ILE A 86 -13.73 -4.27 28.33
N ALA A 87 -13.70 -3.02 28.82
CA ALA A 87 -13.80 -2.73 30.26
C ALA A 87 -15.20 -2.97 30.87
N ARG A 88 -16.24 -3.18 30.05
CA ARG A 88 -17.65 -3.30 30.48
C ARG A 88 -18.26 -4.69 30.26
N VAL A 89 -17.53 -5.60 29.61
CA VAL A 89 -18.01 -6.96 29.30
C VAL A 89 -17.40 -7.97 30.26
N GLU A 90 -17.99 -9.18 30.27
CA GLU A 90 -17.51 -10.28 31.10
C GLU A 90 -16.07 -10.68 30.75
N PRO A 91 -15.27 -11.18 31.72
CA PRO A 91 -13.83 -11.43 31.53
C PRO A 91 -13.49 -12.29 30.32
N GLU A 92 -14.21 -13.39 30.09
CA GLU A 92 -13.97 -14.31 28.96
C GLU A 92 -14.13 -13.60 27.61
N GLN A 93 -15.12 -12.72 27.47
CA GLN A 93 -15.35 -11.95 26.25
C GLN A 93 -14.38 -10.76 26.13
N ALA A 94 -13.99 -10.19 27.27
CA ALA A 94 -13.04 -9.10 27.34
C ALA A 94 -11.66 -9.54 26.83
N ASP A 95 -11.24 -10.76 27.15
CA ASP A 95 -9.95 -11.31 26.74
C ASP A 95 -9.90 -11.53 25.21
N ASP A 96 -10.89 -12.20 24.62
CA ASP A 96 -11.00 -12.38 23.16
C ASP A 96 -10.97 -11.04 22.38
N LEU A 97 -11.73 -10.05 22.88
CA LEU A 97 -11.78 -8.72 22.26
C LEU A 97 -10.45 -7.97 22.40
N ARG A 98 -9.73 -8.18 23.50
CA ARG A 98 -8.41 -7.58 23.74
C ARG A 98 -7.39 -8.17 22.79
N ASP A 99 -7.34 -9.49 22.67
CA ASP A 99 -6.44 -10.20 21.77
C ASP A 99 -6.67 -9.77 20.32
N CYS A 100 -7.94 -9.70 19.88
CA CYS A 100 -8.29 -9.19 18.56
C CYS A 100 -7.82 -7.74 18.35
N HIS A 101 -8.03 -6.86 19.33
CA HIS A 101 -7.65 -5.45 19.24
C HIS A 101 -6.14 -5.26 19.15
N GLU A 102 -5.38 -5.96 19.98
CA GLU A 102 -3.92 -5.91 19.98
C GLU A 102 -3.36 -6.45 18.66
N HIS A 103 -3.87 -7.59 18.20
CA HIS A 103 -3.45 -8.18 16.93
C HIS A 103 -3.78 -7.29 15.73
N LEU A 104 -5.00 -6.73 15.65
CA LEU A 104 -5.38 -5.77 14.60
C LEU A 104 -4.47 -4.54 14.60
N THR A 105 -4.15 -4.02 15.78
CA THR A 105 -3.28 -2.85 15.91
C THR A 105 -1.89 -3.13 15.34
N GLN A 106 -1.32 -4.29 15.70
CA GLN A 106 -0.03 -4.74 15.17
C GLN A 106 -0.08 -4.94 13.65
N LEU A 107 -1.07 -5.68 13.15
CA LEU A 107 -1.23 -5.93 11.71
C LEU A 107 -1.36 -4.64 10.90
N ILE A 108 -2.14 -3.66 11.38
CA ILE A 108 -2.30 -2.37 10.68
C ILE A 108 -0.96 -1.61 10.63
N MET A 109 -0.17 -1.65 11.70
CA MET A 109 1.16 -1.03 11.70
C MET A 109 2.09 -1.72 10.71
N GLU A 110 2.16 -3.06 10.72
CA GLU A 110 2.97 -3.85 9.78
C GLU A 110 2.57 -3.61 8.32
N ILE A 111 1.27 -3.62 8.03
CA ILE A 111 0.74 -3.39 6.68
C ILE A 111 1.12 -2.00 6.17
N ARG A 112 1.03 -0.97 7.00
CA ARG A 112 1.42 0.40 6.63
C ARG A 112 2.90 0.47 6.31
N GLU A 113 3.72 -0.07 7.21
CA GLU A 113 5.16 -0.07 7.02
C GLU A 113 5.57 -0.82 5.74
N GLN A 114 4.99 -2.00 5.50
CA GLN A 114 5.29 -2.78 4.30
C GLN A 114 4.79 -2.09 3.02
N ALA A 115 3.59 -1.50 3.06
CA ALA A 115 3.06 -0.74 1.92
C ALA A 115 3.94 0.47 1.57
N ASP A 116 4.42 1.20 2.57
CA ASP A 116 5.32 2.34 2.39
C ASP A 116 6.67 1.90 1.78
N ARG A 117 7.26 0.81 2.28
CA ARG A 117 8.48 0.23 1.72
C ARG A 117 8.29 -0.20 0.26
N ASN A 118 7.23 -0.97 -0.02
CA ASN A 118 6.93 -1.45 -1.38
C ASN A 118 6.71 -0.27 -2.36
N SER A 119 6.03 0.79 -1.89
CA SER A 119 5.79 2.01 -2.67
C SER A 119 7.10 2.74 -2.99
N ALA A 120 7.98 2.91 -2.00
CA ALA A 120 9.28 3.55 -2.19
C ALA A 120 10.15 2.79 -3.20
N GLU A 121 10.20 1.46 -3.10
CA GLU A 121 10.97 0.61 -4.01
C GLU A 121 10.42 0.66 -5.44
N ALA A 122 9.09 0.58 -5.59
CA ALA A 122 8.43 0.72 -6.89
C ALA A 122 8.73 2.10 -7.51
N GLY A 123 8.66 3.16 -6.71
CA GLY A 123 8.95 4.53 -7.14
C GLY A 123 10.40 4.70 -7.62
N ALA A 124 11.38 4.19 -6.88
CA ALA A 124 12.80 4.27 -7.24
C ALA A 124 13.09 3.56 -8.58
N ARG A 125 12.46 2.40 -8.81
CA ARG A 125 12.62 1.63 -10.05
C ARG A 125 11.95 2.32 -11.24
N LEU A 126 10.74 2.85 -11.06
CA LEU A 126 10.07 3.65 -12.09
C LEU A 126 10.91 4.88 -12.48
N HIS A 127 11.48 5.57 -11.51
CA HIS A 127 12.38 6.69 -11.76
C HIS A 127 13.63 6.28 -12.55
N SER A 128 14.20 5.11 -12.25
CA SER A 128 15.34 4.56 -12.99
C SER A 128 14.98 4.25 -14.45
N VAL A 129 13.81 3.65 -14.69
CA VAL A 129 13.29 3.37 -16.04
C VAL A 129 13.04 4.66 -16.82
N GLU A 130 12.42 5.66 -16.18
CA GLU A 130 12.16 6.97 -16.79
C GLU A 130 13.48 7.67 -17.19
N THR A 131 14.49 7.61 -16.32
CA THR A 131 15.81 8.17 -16.57
C THR A 131 16.51 7.47 -17.74
N ALA A 132 16.46 6.14 -17.78
CA ALA A 132 17.01 5.37 -18.90
C ALA A 132 16.30 5.68 -20.22
N LEU A 133 14.98 5.83 -20.20
CA LEU A 133 14.19 6.22 -21.37
C LEU A 133 14.57 7.62 -21.87
N ARG A 134 14.70 8.59 -20.96
CA ARG A 134 15.13 9.96 -21.26
C ARG A 134 16.50 9.96 -21.93
N PHE A 135 17.46 9.21 -21.37
CA PHE A 135 18.79 9.06 -21.93
C PHE A 135 18.77 8.45 -23.35
N MET A 136 17.94 7.42 -23.58
CA MET A 136 17.79 6.82 -24.92
C MET A 136 17.19 7.80 -25.95
N VAL A 137 16.22 8.62 -25.53
CA VAL A 137 15.62 9.67 -26.38
C VAL A 137 16.66 10.74 -26.71
N GLU A 138 17.44 11.18 -25.74
CA GLU A 138 18.53 12.15 -25.94
C GLU A 138 19.58 11.60 -26.91
N LEU A 139 20.00 10.34 -26.75
CA LEU A 139 20.93 9.66 -27.66
C LEU A 139 20.41 9.61 -29.11
N HIS A 140 19.14 9.26 -29.32
CA HIS A 140 18.54 9.24 -30.66
C HIS A 140 18.35 10.65 -31.24
N GLY A 141 18.06 11.65 -30.40
CA GLY A 141 17.96 13.05 -30.82
C GLY A 141 19.27 13.63 -31.35
N HIS A 142 20.42 13.11 -30.88
CA HIS A 142 21.76 13.52 -31.34
C HIS A 142 22.29 12.71 -32.55
N GLN A 143 21.53 11.73 -33.07
CA GLN A 143 21.91 10.96 -34.26
C GLN A 143 21.61 11.63 -35.61
N GLN A 144 21.36 12.95 -35.66
CA GLN A 144 21.55 13.71 -36.89
C GLN A 144 23.04 14.00 -37.16
N THR A 145 23.87 12.96 -37.22
CA THR A 145 25.30 13.07 -37.55
C THR A 145 25.58 12.92 -39.04
N TYR A 146 24.56 12.68 -39.85
CA TYR A 146 24.63 12.78 -41.31
C TYR A 146 23.60 13.79 -41.80
N SER A 147 24.05 15.04 -41.94
CA SER A 147 23.46 15.95 -42.92
C SER A 147 23.57 15.26 -44.29
N GLY A 148 22.48 15.23 -45.05
CA GLY A 148 22.42 14.65 -46.40
C GLY A 148 23.35 15.31 -47.44
N VAL A 149 24.25 16.20 -47.01
CA VAL A 149 25.24 16.89 -47.85
C VAL A 149 26.67 16.42 -47.59
N GLY A 150 26.93 15.53 -46.61
CA GLY A 150 28.27 14.96 -46.42
C GLY A 150 29.32 15.99 -45.98
N GLU A 151 28.95 16.95 -45.13
CA GLU A 151 29.91 17.83 -44.45
C GLU A 151 29.92 17.56 -42.95
N LEU A 152 31.08 17.16 -42.44
CA LEU A 152 31.38 17.13 -41.01
C LEU A 152 31.46 18.56 -40.49
N GLN A 153 30.52 18.97 -39.64
CA GLN A 153 30.66 20.24 -38.90
C GLN A 153 31.76 20.07 -37.86
N HIS A 154 32.96 20.55 -38.16
CA HIS A 154 34.02 20.70 -37.18
C HIS A 154 33.62 21.79 -36.17
N ALA A 155 33.35 21.39 -34.93
CA ALA A 155 33.32 22.30 -33.79
C ALA A 155 34.65 23.08 -33.76
N GLY A 156 34.54 24.41 -33.81
CA GLY A 156 35.65 25.32 -34.07
C GLY A 156 36.82 25.16 -33.12
N SER A 157 37.94 24.62 -33.62
CA SER A 157 39.26 24.77 -33.01
C SER A 157 39.97 25.94 -33.69
N LYS A 158 39.90 27.13 -33.08
CA LYS A 158 40.73 28.27 -33.49
C LYS A 158 42.16 28.03 -33.01
N ILE A 159 42.97 27.35 -33.82
CA ILE A 159 44.43 27.46 -33.71
C ILE A 159 44.84 28.74 -34.44
N ALA A 160 45.16 29.78 -33.69
CA ALA A 160 45.78 30.99 -34.22
C ALA A 160 47.19 30.64 -34.73
N ARG A 161 47.41 30.75 -36.04
CA ARG A 161 48.75 30.79 -36.64
C ARG A 161 49.15 32.25 -36.83
N THR A 162 50.04 32.74 -35.98
CA THR A 162 50.89 33.90 -36.26
C THR A 162 51.94 33.52 -37.30
N ALA A 163 52.10 34.32 -38.35
CA ALA A 163 53.28 34.30 -39.20
C ALA A 163 53.56 35.70 -39.81
N VAL A 164 54.70 36.24 -39.37
CA VAL A 164 55.71 37.14 -40.01
C VAL A 164 55.23 38.38 -40.76
#